data_AF-A0A4V1NYW4-F1
#
_entry.id   AF-A0A4V1NYW4-F1
#
_cell.length_a   1.000
_cell.length_b   1.000
_cell.length_c   1.000
_cell.angle_alpha   90.00
_cell.angle_beta   90.00
_cell.angle_gamma   90.00
#
_symmetry.space_group_name_H-M   'P 1'
#
loop_
_entity.id
_entity.type
_entity.pdbx_description
1 polymer ?
#
loop_
_entity_poly.entity_id
_entity_poly.type
_entity_poly.pdbx_seq_one_letter_code
_entity_poly.pdbx_strand_id
1 'polypeptide(L)'
;MEHQIIDLVTQWMKQQEHRSILISKEEDGDLDQVSLTLEDITLGKLERPDPDGYVSPQSLLFHGQGQVINETSGPLPQDVYEIPLFGTWITQNKGDSFQIRTERGIYTIQPH
;
A
#
# COMPACT_ATOMS: atom_id res chain seq x y z
N MET A 1 -14.72 -0.37 11.58
CA MET A 1 -13.41 0.31 11.52
C MET A 1 -12.88 0.33 10.10
N GLU A 2 -13.00 -0.74 9.33
CA GLU A 2 -12.55 -0.88 7.92
C GLU A 2 -12.93 0.28 6.98
N HIS A 3 -14.20 0.70 6.97
CA HIS A 3 -14.65 1.83 6.13
C HIS A 3 -13.93 3.14 6.47
N GLN A 4 -13.62 3.38 7.75
CA GLN A 4 -12.96 4.63 8.17
C GLN A 4 -11.52 4.74 7.66
N ILE A 5 -10.83 3.61 7.45
CA ILE A 5 -9.47 3.64 6.89
C ILE A 5 -9.53 3.96 5.40
N ILE A 6 -10.41 3.30 4.65
CA ILE A 6 -10.59 3.62 3.23
C ILE A 6 -10.98 5.08 3.06
N ASP A 7 -11.91 5.58 3.87
CA ASP A 7 -12.27 7.01 3.83
C ASP A 7 -11.06 7.90 4.16
N LEU A 8 -10.25 7.56 5.17
CA LEU A 8 -9.07 8.34 5.55
C LEU A 8 -8.00 8.35 4.45
N VAL A 9 -7.68 7.19 3.88
CA VAL A 9 -6.68 7.05 2.82
C VAL A 9 -7.19 7.70 1.54
N THR A 10 -8.45 7.45 1.18
CA THR A 10 -9.10 8.06 0.01
C THR A 10 -9.18 9.57 0.16
N GLN A 11 -9.46 10.09 1.36
CA GLN A 11 -9.49 11.52 1.61
C GLN A 11 -8.10 12.15 1.52
N TRP A 12 -7.08 11.50 2.09
CA TRP A 12 -5.69 11.93 1.91
C TRP A 12 -5.31 11.94 0.42
N MET A 13 -5.67 10.91 -0.33
CA MET A 13 -5.41 10.82 -1.77
C MET A 13 -6.16 11.85 -2.61
N LYS A 14 -7.43 12.12 -2.29
CA LYS A 14 -8.22 13.16 -2.96
C LYS A 14 -7.60 14.55 -2.79
N GLN A 15 -6.86 14.78 -1.69
CA GLN A 15 -6.09 16.01 -1.50
C GLN A 15 -4.84 16.09 -2.40
N GLN A 16 -4.43 14.96 -3.00
CA GLN A 16 -3.23 14.85 -3.83
C GLN A 16 -3.52 14.74 -5.34
N GLU A 17 -4.75 15.08 -5.80
CA GLU A 17 -5.29 15.01 -7.18
C GLU A 17 -4.35 14.51 -8.30
N HIS A 18 -4.64 13.31 -8.83
CA HIS A 18 -4.08 12.74 -10.07
C HIS A 18 -2.54 12.60 -10.12
N ARG A 19 -1.88 12.50 -8.97
CA ARG A 19 -0.43 12.36 -8.88
C ARG A 19 0.00 10.91 -8.78
N SER A 20 1.10 10.59 -9.45
CA SER A 20 1.87 9.40 -9.11
C SER A 20 2.26 9.46 -7.65
N ILE A 21 2.15 8.33 -6.97
CA ILE A 21 2.59 8.15 -5.59
C ILE A 21 3.83 7.26 -5.59
N LEU A 22 4.67 7.47 -4.58
CA LEU A 22 5.76 6.59 -4.24
C LEU A 22 5.34 5.80 -2.99
N ILE A 23 5.32 4.47 -3.12
CA ILE A 23 5.10 3.55 -2.01
C ILE A 23 6.46 2.94 -1.65
N SER A 24 6.89 3.16 -0.41
CA SER A 24 8.10 2.55 0.16
C SER A 24 7.70 1.52 1.21
N LYS A 25 8.21 0.30 1.12
CA LYS A 25 8.10 -0.76 2.14
C LYS A 25 9.46 -0.98 2.78
N GLU A 26 9.54 -0.83 4.10
CA GLU A 26 10.74 -1.15 4.89
C GLU A 26 10.47 -2.39 5.76
N GLU A 27 11.30 -3.43 5.59
CA GLU A 27 11.23 -4.72 6.32
C GLU A 27 12.66 -5.21 6.61
N ASP A 28 12.99 -5.43 7.89
CA ASP A 28 14.30 -5.97 8.33
C ASP A 28 15.55 -5.27 7.74
N GLY A 29 15.44 -3.97 7.43
CA GLY A 29 16.52 -3.16 6.84
C GLY A 29 16.58 -3.17 5.32
N ASP A 30 15.68 -3.90 4.66
CA ASP A 30 15.45 -3.86 3.22
C ASP A 30 14.41 -2.79 2.87
N LEU A 31 14.61 -2.10 1.73
CA LEU A 31 13.75 -1.02 1.25
C LEU A 31 13.27 -1.31 -0.18
N ASP A 32 11.98 -1.58 -0.30
CA ASP A 32 11.29 -1.73 -1.57
C ASP A 32 10.56 -0.45 -1.95
N GLN A 33 10.68 -0.04 -3.22
CA GLN A 33 10.02 1.17 -3.73
C GLN A 33 9.23 0.90 -5.01
N VAL A 34 8.02 1.45 -5.05
CA VAL A 34 7.09 1.34 -6.17
C VAL A 34 6.53 2.71 -6.50
N SER A 35 6.61 3.10 -7.78
CA SER A 35 5.88 4.26 -8.30
C SER A 35 4.54 3.79 -8.87
N LEU A 36 3.44 4.42 -8.48
CA LEU A 36 2.09 4.05 -8.91
C LEU A 36 1.33 5.30 -9.32
N THR A 37 0.79 5.33 -10.53
CA THR A 37 -0.27 6.26 -10.90
C THR A 37 -1.58 5.72 -10.35
N LEU A 38 -1.98 6.24 -9.20
CA LEU A 38 -3.12 5.73 -8.45
C LEU A 38 -4.45 6.08 -9.14
N GLU A 39 -5.31 5.08 -9.32
CA GLU A 39 -6.66 5.20 -9.86
C GLU A 39 -7.73 5.00 -8.78
N ASP A 40 -7.58 4.00 -7.92
CA ASP A 40 -8.54 3.69 -6.86
C ASP A 40 -7.90 2.96 -5.68
N ILE A 41 -8.59 2.94 -4.53
CA ILE A 41 -8.19 2.17 -3.35
C ILE A 41 -9.37 1.37 -2.82
N THR A 42 -9.16 0.07 -2.64
CA THR A 42 -10.21 -0.84 -2.13
C THR A 42 -9.66 -1.74 -1.03
N LEU A 43 -10.56 -2.28 -0.20
CA LEU A 43 -10.24 -3.38 0.71
C LEU A 43 -10.52 -4.71 0.01
N GLY A 44 -9.46 -5.47 -0.24
CA GLY A 44 -9.55 -6.85 -0.71
C GLY A 44 -9.59 -7.83 0.46
N LYS A 45 -10.12 -9.03 0.20
CA LYS A 45 -9.83 -10.22 1.01
C LYS A 45 -8.77 -11.02 0.28
N LEU A 46 -7.75 -11.51 0.98
CA LEU A 46 -6.81 -12.47 0.38
C LEU A 46 -7.58 -13.71 -0.05
N GLU A 47 -7.63 -13.99 -1.36
CA GLU A 47 -8.17 -15.24 -1.89
C GLU A 47 -7.21 -16.41 -1.71
N ARG A 48 -5.95 -16.14 -1.34
CA ARG A 48 -4.92 -17.16 -1.14
C ARG A 48 -4.30 -17.02 0.25
N PRO A 49 -4.20 -18.11 1.04
CA PRO A 49 -3.40 -18.09 2.25
C PRO A 49 -1.96 -17.74 1.89
N ASP A 50 -1.34 -16.85 2.67
CA ASP A 50 0.08 -16.58 2.60
C ASP A 50 0.85 -17.92 2.74
N PRO A 51 1.93 -18.15 1.97
CA PRO A 51 2.69 -19.41 1.98
C PRO A 51 3.28 -19.74 3.37
N ASP A 52 3.47 -18.74 4.24
CA ASP A 52 3.93 -18.92 5.63
C ASP A 52 2.76 -19.13 6.62
N GLY A 53 1.52 -19.28 6.12
CA GLY A 53 0.32 -19.55 6.93
C GLY A 53 -0.29 -18.29 7.57
N TYR A 54 0.21 -17.12 7.22
CA TYR A 54 -0.28 -15.82 7.68
C TYR A 54 -1.53 -15.41 6.89
N VAL A 55 -2.71 -15.93 7.27
CA VAL A 55 -3.97 -15.54 6.62
C VAL A 55 -4.37 -14.15 7.11
N SER A 56 -3.91 -13.10 6.43
CA SER A 56 -4.51 -11.78 6.59
C SER A 56 -5.95 -11.83 6.10
N PRO A 57 -6.95 -11.48 6.92
CA PRO A 57 -8.33 -11.46 6.45
C PRO A 57 -8.57 -10.36 5.41
N GLN A 58 -7.68 -9.35 5.33
CA GLN A 58 -7.85 -8.15 4.53
C GLN A 58 -6.52 -7.58 4.02
N SER A 59 -6.60 -6.93 2.86
CA SER A 59 -5.50 -6.16 2.28
C SER A 59 -6.01 -4.83 1.72
N LEU A 60 -5.18 -3.80 1.78
CA LEU A 60 -5.40 -2.59 1.02
C LEU A 60 -4.86 -2.79 -0.39
N LEU A 61 -5.74 -2.61 -1.38
CA LEU A 61 -5.42 -2.72 -2.79
C LEU A 61 -5.38 -1.31 -3.38
N PHE A 62 -4.21 -0.92 -3.87
CA PHE A 62 -3.97 0.32 -4.57
C PHE A 62 -3.98 0.01 -6.06
N HIS A 63 -5.07 0.36 -6.73
CA HIS A 63 -5.26 0.13 -8.16
C HIS A 63 -4.62 1.24 -8.95
N GLY A 64 -3.91 0.90 -10.01
CA GLY A 64 -3.29 1.85 -10.91
C GLY A 64 -2.08 1.29 -11.65
N GLN A 65 -1.70 1.98 -12.72
CA GLN A 65 -0.49 1.61 -13.45
C GLN A 65 0.75 2.00 -12.65
N GLY A 66 1.65 1.06 -12.41
CA GLY A 66 2.86 1.36 -11.66
C GLY A 66 4.05 0.50 -12.05
N GLN A 67 5.21 0.93 -11.57
CA GLN A 67 6.50 0.34 -11.87
C GLN A 67 7.28 0.14 -10.56
N VAL A 68 7.86 -1.03 -10.41
CA VAL A 68 8.82 -1.31 -9.33
C VAL A 68 10.12 -0.58 -9.66
N ILE A 69 10.66 0.18 -8.69
CA ILE A 69 11.84 1.05 -8.88
C ILE A 69 13.15 0.29 -8.60
N ASN A 70 13.08 -0.90 -7.97
CA ASN A 70 14.24 -1.74 -7.62
C ASN A 70 14.85 -2.51 -8.81
N GLU A 71 15.89 -3.32 -8.55
CA GLU A 71 16.82 -3.94 -9.52
C GLU A 71 16.18 -4.68 -10.72
N THR A 72 14.91 -5.09 -10.61
CA THR A 72 14.12 -5.56 -11.74
C THR A 72 13.03 -4.54 -12.06
N SER A 73 13.37 -3.53 -12.87
CA SER A 73 12.38 -2.55 -13.32
C SER A 73 11.36 -3.25 -14.22
N GLY A 74 10.11 -3.26 -13.76
CA GLY A 74 9.02 -3.94 -14.44
C GLY A 74 7.67 -3.38 -14.02
N PRO A 75 6.64 -3.55 -14.86
CA PRO A 75 5.29 -3.14 -14.52
C PRO A 75 4.79 -3.94 -13.31
N LEU A 76 3.96 -3.32 -12.50
CA LEU A 76 3.24 -4.03 -11.43
C LEU A 76 2.38 -5.13 -12.04
N PRO A 77 2.48 -6.38 -11.53
CA PRO A 77 1.56 -7.43 -11.92
C PRO A 77 0.12 -6.98 -11.62
N GLN A 78 -0.75 -7.08 -12.63
CA GLN A 78 -2.19 -6.75 -12.52
C GLN A 78 -2.52 -5.27 -12.25
N ASP A 79 -1.55 -4.34 -12.35
CA ASP A 79 -1.79 -2.91 -12.06
C ASP A 79 -2.39 -2.68 -10.65
N VAL A 80 -1.96 -3.50 -9.69
CA VAL A 80 -2.38 -3.39 -8.28
C VAL A 80 -1.17 -3.56 -7.37
N TYR A 81 -1.02 -2.65 -6.42
CA TYR A 81 -0.12 -2.84 -5.27
C TYR A 81 -0.93 -3.25 -4.04
N GLU A 82 -0.49 -4.32 -3.37
CA GLU A 82 -1.18 -4.89 -2.21
C GLU A 82 -0.40 -4.63 -0.92
N ILE A 83 -1.09 -4.10 0.10
CA ILE A 83 -0.59 -4.03 1.48
C ILE A 83 -1.43 -4.96 2.36
N PRO A 84 -0.90 -6.15 2.72
CA PRO A 84 -1.58 -7.06 3.63
C PRO A 84 -1.71 -6.46 5.03
N LEU A 85 -2.92 -6.41 5.57
CA LEU A 85 -3.19 -5.90 6.92
C LEU A 85 -3.09 -7.04 7.95
N PHE A 86 -1.91 -7.64 8.08
CA PHE A 86 -1.68 -8.74 9.02
C PHE A 86 -1.55 -8.23 10.47
N GLY A 87 -2.15 -8.99 11.40
CA GLY A 87 -1.95 -8.80 12.83
C GLY A 87 -2.37 -7.42 13.31
N THR A 88 -1.57 -6.83 14.20
CA THR A 88 -1.79 -5.44 14.62
C THR A 88 -1.19 -4.47 13.61
N TRP A 89 -2.00 -3.50 13.17
CA TRP A 89 -1.54 -2.44 12.30
C TRP A 89 -2.02 -1.08 12.78
N ILE A 90 -1.27 -0.03 12.43
CA ILE A 90 -1.59 1.36 12.75
C ILE A 90 -1.37 2.25 11.54
N THR A 91 -2.29 3.20 11.35
CA THR A 91 -2.20 4.21 10.30
C THR A 91 -1.89 5.58 10.87
N GLN A 92 -1.01 6.32 10.22
CA GLN A 92 -0.66 7.68 10.62
C GLN A 92 -0.60 8.59 9.38
N ASN A 93 -1.41 9.65 9.40
CA ASN A 93 -1.30 10.74 8.44
C ASN A 93 -0.24 11.73 8.96
N LYS A 94 0.79 12.00 8.17
CA LYS A 94 1.90 12.92 8.46
C LYS A 94 1.87 14.18 7.59
N GLY A 95 0.70 14.60 7.13
CA GLY A 95 0.52 15.72 6.22
C GLY A 95 0.77 15.28 4.78
N ASP A 96 2.03 15.32 4.35
CA ASP A 96 2.43 15.01 2.97
C ASP A 96 2.70 13.52 2.74
N SER A 97 2.66 12.70 3.78
CA SER A 97 2.80 11.24 3.67
C SER A 97 1.79 10.52 4.55
N PHE A 98 1.41 9.32 4.12
CA PHE A 98 0.58 8.41 4.86
C PHE A 98 1.39 7.16 5.20
N GLN A 99 1.37 6.74 6.46
CA GLN A 99 2.16 5.60 6.93
C GLN A 99 1.26 4.52 7.48
N ILE A 100 1.52 3.27 7.06
CA ILE A 100 0.88 2.06 7.56
C ILE A 100 1.97 1.21 8.18
N ARG A 101 1.90 0.96 9.48
CA ARG A 101 2.77 -0.02 10.14
C ARG A 101 1.99 -1.31 10.33
N THR A 102 2.57 -2.41 9.92
CA THR A 102 2.07 -3.77 10.13
C THR A 102 3.12 -4.58 10.90
N GLU A 103 2.81 -5.81 11.28
CA GLU A 103 3.80 -6.71 11.87
C GLU A 103 4.93 -7.10 10.89
N ARG A 104 4.70 -7.00 9.57
CA ARG A 104 5.70 -7.31 8.54
C ARG A 104 6.62 -6.14 8.22
N GLY A 105 6.15 -4.91 8.38
CA GLY A 105 6.94 -3.77 7.97
C GLY A 105 6.19 -2.45 7.96
N ILE A 106 6.91 -1.42 7.56
CA ILE A 106 6.43 -0.04 7.52
C ILE A 106 6.27 0.37 6.06
N TYR A 107 5.03 0.68 5.69
CA TYR A 107 4.68 1.22 4.39
C TYR A 107 4.53 2.73 4.50
N THR A 108 5.22 3.48 3.64
CA THR A 108 5.11 4.93 3.55
C THR A 108 4.66 5.29 2.14
N ILE A 109 3.51 5.95 2.04
CA ILE A 109 2.93 6.45 0.81
C ILE A 109 3.10 7.96 0.79
N GLN A 110 3.67 8.50 -0.28
CA GLN A 110 3.88 9.93 -0.47
C GLN A 110 3.66 10.31 -1.93
N PRO A 111 3.33 11.58 -2.23
CA PRO A 111 3.36 12.08 -3.59
C PRO A 111 4.76 11.87 -4.20
N HIS A 112 4.80 11.44 -5.46
CA HIS A 112 6.03 11.39 -6.26
C HIS A 112 6.32 12.77 -6.88
#